data_AF-A0A9E4KD82-F1
#
_entry.id   AF-A0A9E4KD82-F1
#
_cell.length_a   1.000
_cell.length_b   1.000
_cell.length_c   1.000
_cell.angle_alpha   90.00
_cell.angle_beta   90.00
_cell.angle_gamma   90.00
#
_symmetry.space_group_name_H-M   'P 1'
#
loop_
_entity.id
_entity.type
_entity.pdbx_description
1 polymer ?
#
loop_
_entity_poly.entity_id
_entity_poly.type
_entity_poly.pdbx_seq_one_letter_code
_entity_poly.pdbx_strand_id
1 'polypeptide(L)'
;MRFKNNPSLLFLLLLSLFSQPLWAEESKANADTEQSESTPAPIPQTLKSPRATMETFLHAMNDIKRGAPERIDAAITTLDLSAINSLVRKEQGSDLAWMLIEVMDRTRVVDLKKVPNHSDG
;
A
#
# COMPACT_ATOMS: atom_id res chain seq x y z
N MET A 1 20.61 -53.98 33.42
CA MET A 1 20.69 -53.82 31.96
C MET A 1 21.22 -52.43 31.66
N ARG A 2 22.47 -52.31 31.16
CA ARG A 2 23.09 -51.02 30.79
C ARG A 2 22.56 -50.59 29.42
N PHE A 3 21.87 -49.45 29.36
CA PHE A 3 21.54 -48.80 28.08
C PHE A 3 22.84 -48.44 27.37
N LYS A 4 23.03 -49.01 26.18
CA LYS A 4 24.20 -48.79 25.33
C LYS A 4 23.88 -47.52 24.52
N ASN A 5 24.56 -46.42 24.84
CA ASN A 5 24.40 -45.14 24.13
C ASN A 5 24.84 -45.30 22.67
N ASN A 6 23.88 -45.50 21.78
CA ASN A 6 24.11 -45.61 20.35
C ASN A 6 23.92 -44.22 19.73
N PRO A 7 24.99 -43.53 19.27
CA PRO A 7 24.89 -42.18 18.71
C PRO A 7 24.02 -42.12 17.44
N SER A 8 23.86 -43.26 16.76
CA SER A 8 22.94 -43.43 15.62
C SER A 8 21.46 -43.28 16.01
N LEU A 9 21.07 -43.67 17.23
CA LEU A 9 19.70 -43.54 17.72
C LEU A 9 19.34 -42.06 18.02
N LEU A 10 20.34 -41.30 18.48
CA LEU A 10 20.22 -39.87 18.79
C LEU A 10 20.10 -39.05 17.49
N PHE A 11 20.81 -39.45 16.43
CA PHE A 11 20.73 -38.85 15.11
C PHE A 11 19.37 -39.09 14.43
N LEU A 12 18.79 -40.28 14.57
CA LEU A 12 17.44 -40.61 14.09
C LEU A 12 16.34 -39.84 14.83
N LEU A 13 16.51 -39.59 16.13
CA LEU A 13 15.55 -38.83 16.92
C LEU A 13 15.54 -37.33 16.56
N LEU A 14 16.71 -36.79 16.20
CA LEU A 14 16.89 -35.40 15.76
C LEU A 14 16.31 -35.11 14.37
N LEU A 15 16.31 -36.09 13.46
CA LEU A 15 15.67 -35.95 12.15
C LEU A 15 14.13 -35.99 12.21
N SER A 16 13.54 -36.61 13.23
CA SER A 16 12.07 -36.70 13.36
C SER A 16 11.40 -35.37 13.74
N LEU A 17 12.16 -34.41 14.27
CA LEU A 17 11.65 -33.10 14.71
C LEU A 17 11.41 -32.12 13.55
N PHE A 18 11.94 -32.40 12.35
CA PHE A 18 11.76 -31.55 11.16
C PHE A 18 10.59 -31.95 10.26
N SER A 19 9.87 -33.03 10.58
CA SER A 19 8.78 -33.57 9.75
C SER A 19 7.39 -33.24 10.30
N GLN A 20 7.20 -32.06 10.89
CA GLN A 20 5.86 -31.57 11.17
C GLN A 20 5.34 -30.86 9.91
N PRO A 21 4.32 -31.39 9.20
CA PRO A 21 3.63 -30.62 8.19
C PRO A 21 2.97 -29.43 8.89
N LEU A 22 3.40 -28.22 8.56
CA LEU A 22 2.71 -27.00 8.93
C LEU A 22 1.32 -27.07 8.29
N TRP A 23 0.28 -27.35 9.08
CA TRP A 23 -1.10 -27.29 8.60
C TRP A 23 -1.38 -25.86 8.13
N ALA A 24 -1.45 -25.69 6.81
CA ALA A 24 -2.00 -24.50 6.20
C ALA A 24 -3.50 -24.48 6.50
N GLU A 25 -3.94 -23.60 7.39
CA GLU A 25 -5.35 -23.30 7.56
C GLU A 25 -5.77 -22.33 6.45
N GLU A 26 -6.32 -22.90 5.38
CA GLU A 26 -6.95 -22.14 4.31
C GLU A 26 -8.29 -21.60 4.83
N SER A 27 -8.26 -20.39 5.38
CA SER A 27 -9.46 -19.67 5.78
C SER A 27 -10.21 -19.25 4.52
N LYS A 28 -11.30 -19.97 4.24
CA LYS A 28 -12.19 -19.75 3.10
C LYS A 28 -12.77 -18.33 3.14
N ALA A 29 -12.65 -17.68 1.99
CA ALA A 29 -13.30 -16.45 1.58
C ALA A 29 -14.74 -16.29 2.11
N ASN A 30 -14.96 -15.26 2.93
CA ASN A 30 -16.27 -14.62 3.01
C ASN A 30 -16.40 -13.72 1.79
N ALA A 31 -17.05 -14.24 0.75
CA ALA A 31 -17.56 -13.46 -0.35
C ALA A 31 -18.92 -12.86 0.05
N ASP A 32 -18.91 -11.89 0.95
CA ASP A 32 -20.03 -10.96 1.07
C ASP A 32 -19.80 -9.86 0.03
N THR A 33 -20.32 -10.10 -1.17
CA THR A 33 -20.58 -9.03 -2.13
C THR A 33 -21.80 -8.27 -1.63
N GLU A 34 -21.59 -7.40 -0.64
CA GLU A 34 -22.52 -6.32 -0.37
C GLU A 34 -22.31 -5.25 -1.44
N GLN A 35 -23.06 -5.40 -2.53
CA GLN A 35 -23.24 -4.36 -3.52
C GLN A 35 -24.14 -3.28 -2.91
N SER A 36 -23.55 -2.45 -2.04
CA SER A 36 -24.17 -1.21 -1.59
C SER A 36 -24.20 -0.23 -2.76
N GLU A 37 -25.40 0.04 -3.28
CA GLU A 37 -25.68 1.25 -4.07
C GLU A 37 -25.42 2.47 -3.19
N SER A 38 -24.16 2.91 -3.17
CA SER A 38 -23.70 4.11 -2.50
C SER A 38 -23.98 5.31 -3.39
N THR A 39 -24.90 6.18 -2.96
CA THR A 39 -25.00 7.55 -3.49
C THR A 39 -23.59 8.16 -3.50
N PRO A 40 -23.08 8.68 -4.63
CA PRO A 40 -21.72 9.17 -4.69
C PRO A 40 -21.49 10.25 -3.65
N ALA A 41 -20.56 10.00 -2.72
CA ALA A 41 -20.13 11.01 -1.77
C ALA A 41 -19.60 12.24 -2.54
N PRO A 42 -19.82 13.47 -2.02
CA PRO A 42 -19.37 14.67 -2.70
C PRO A 42 -17.85 14.64 -2.88
N ILE A 43 -17.39 15.00 -4.09
CA ILE A 43 -15.96 15.04 -4.42
C ILE A 43 -15.30 16.16 -3.58
N PRO A 44 -14.22 15.86 -2.83
CA PRO A 44 -13.49 16.88 -2.08
C PRO A 44 -12.99 18.02 -2.98
N GLN A 45 -12.98 19.26 -2.45
CA GLN A 45 -12.51 20.42 -3.23
C GLN A 45 -11.05 20.27 -3.71
N THR A 46 -10.23 19.53 -2.97
CA THR A 46 -8.84 19.20 -3.30
C THR A 46 -8.72 18.27 -4.50
N LEU A 47 -9.80 17.58 -4.88
CA LEU A 47 -9.83 16.61 -5.99
C LEU A 47 -10.78 17.03 -7.11
N LYS A 48 -11.33 18.25 -7.07
CA LYS A 48 -12.38 18.73 -7.98
C LYS A 48 -11.94 18.94 -9.44
N SER A 49 -10.63 18.95 -9.69
CA SER A 49 -10.04 19.15 -11.02
C SER A 49 -8.63 18.52 -11.08
N PRO A 50 -8.09 18.28 -12.29
CA PRO A 50 -6.71 17.82 -12.45
C PRO A 50 -5.70 18.73 -11.75
N ARG A 51 -5.87 20.07 -11.85
CA ARG A 51 -5.00 21.03 -11.18
C ARG A 51 -5.09 20.92 -9.66
N ALA A 52 -6.29 20.85 -9.09
CA ALA A 52 -6.47 20.73 -7.65
C ALA A 52 -5.82 19.43 -7.12
N THR A 53 -5.97 18.33 -7.86
CA THR A 53 -5.36 17.05 -7.53
C THR A 53 -3.83 17.14 -7.54
N MET A 54 -3.26 17.74 -8.60
CA MET A 54 -1.82 17.93 -8.74
C MET A 54 -1.24 18.88 -7.68
N GLU A 55 -1.95 19.98 -7.37
CA GLU A 55 -1.60 20.89 -6.28
C GLU A 55 -1.55 20.17 -4.94
N THR A 56 -2.58 19.37 -4.64
CA THR A 56 -2.65 18.59 -3.40
C THR A 56 -1.47 17.63 -3.29
N PHE A 57 -1.19 16.86 -4.34
CA PHE A 57 -0.09 15.90 -4.37
C PHE A 57 1.28 16.59 -4.21
N LEU A 58 1.56 17.60 -5.05
CA LEU A 58 2.86 18.28 -5.05
C LEU A 58 3.12 19.04 -3.74
N HIS A 59 2.11 19.71 -3.20
CA HIS A 59 2.26 20.40 -1.91
C HIS A 59 2.51 19.41 -0.78
N ALA A 60 1.73 18.32 -0.70
CA ALA A 60 1.94 17.29 0.31
C ALA A 60 3.35 16.70 0.24
N MET A 61 3.81 16.27 -0.93
CA MET A 61 5.15 15.68 -1.08
C MET A 61 6.28 16.69 -0.80
N ASN A 62 6.09 17.96 -1.14
CA ASN A 62 7.07 19.01 -0.81
C ASN A 62 7.13 19.30 0.69
N ASP A 63 6.00 19.25 1.40
CA ASP A 63 5.96 19.42 2.85
C ASP A 63 6.63 18.22 3.55
N ILE A 64 6.42 17.00 3.06
CA ILE A 64 7.12 15.80 3.57
C ILE A 64 8.63 15.94 3.42
N LYS A 65 9.12 16.38 2.25
CA LYS A 65 10.56 16.66 2.02
C LYS A 65 11.13 17.73 2.96
N ARG A 66 10.27 18.57 3.55
CA ARG A 66 10.62 19.62 4.53
C ARG A 66 10.47 19.16 5.98
N GLY A 67 10.13 17.89 6.21
CA GLY A 67 10.04 17.31 7.56
C GLY A 67 8.62 17.19 8.12
N ALA A 68 7.59 17.24 7.28
CA ALA A 68 6.18 17.02 7.67
C ALA A 68 5.66 15.64 7.19
N PRO A 69 6.12 14.51 7.77
CA PRO A 69 5.80 13.17 7.29
C PRO A 69 4.30 12.82 7.35
N GLU A 70 3.54 13.44 8.26
CA GLU A 70 2.10 13.25 8.40
C GLU A 70 1.31 13.67 7.15
N ARG A 71 1.92 14.47 6.27
CA ARG A 71 1.31 14.91 5.01
C ARG A 71 1.21 13.81 3.96
N ILE A 72 1.79 12.63 4.21
CA ILE A 72 1.69 11.48 3.31
C ILE A 72 0.23 11.07 3.06
N ASP A 73 -0.64 11.18 4.06
CA ASP A 73 -2.06 10.82 3.91
C ASP A 73 -2.74 11.71 2.87
N ALA A 74 -2.39 13.00 2.79
CA ALA A 74 -2.90 13.91 1.77
C ALA A 74 -2.43 13.52 0.35
N ALA A 75 -1.16 13.10 0.20
CA ALA A 75 -0.65 12.62 -1.08
C ALA A 75 -1.38 11.35 -1.52
N ILE A 76 -1.57 10.39 -0.61
CA ILE A 76 -2.26 9.12 -0.88
C ILE A 76 -3.69 9.35 -1.38
N THR A 77 -4.42 10.36 -0.87
CA THR A 77 -5.80 10.64 -1.32
C THR A 77 -5.91 11.06 -2.79
N THR A 78 -4.79 11.39 -3.44
CA THR A 78 -4.76 11.76 -4.86
C THR A 78 -4.53 10.57 -5.80
N LEU A 79 -4.26 9.38 -5.24
CA LEU A 79 -3.97 8.17 -6.00
C LEU A 79 -5.19 7.25 -6.05
N ASP A 80 -5.44 6.64 -7.22
CA ASP A 80 -6.37 5.52 -7.30
C ASP A 80 -5.65 4.24 -6.86
N LEU A 81 -6.04 3.74 -5.69
CA LEU A 81 -5.50 2.52 -5.08
C LEU A 81 -6.56 1.41 -4.98
N SER A 82 -7.63 1.50 -5.78
CA SER A 82 -8.73 0.53 -5.77
C SER A 82 -8.28 -0.90 -6.09
N ALA A 83 -7.24 -1.04 -6.92
CA ALA A 83 -6.64 -2.33 -7.27
C ALA A 83 -5.76 -2.94 -6.15
N ILE A 84 -5.44 -2.18 -5.10
CA ILE A 84 -4.59 -2.63 -4.00
C ILE A 84 -5.46 -3.19 -2.86
N ASN A 85 -5.03 -4.33 -2.31
CA ASN A 85 -5.66 -4.95 -1.15
C ASN A 85 -5.72 -3.98 0.04
N SER A 86 -6.89 -3.89 0.68
CA SER A 86 -7.16 -2.92 1.75
C SER A 86 -6.20 -3.02 2.95
N LEU A 87 -5.69 -4.22 3.29
CA LEU A 87 -4.79 -4.42 4.43
C LEU A 87 -3.44 -3.73 4.24
N VAL A 88 -2.96 -3.64 3.01
CA VAL A 88 -1.63 -3.08 2.68
C VAL A 88 -1.71 -1.75 1.93
N ARG A 89 -2.93 -1.27 1.63
CA ARG A 89 -3.16 -0.10 0.76
C ARG A 89 -2.47 1.17 1.25
N LYS A 90 -2.43 1.42 2.56
CA LYS A 90 -1.78 2.61 3.12
C LYS A 90 -0.27 2.58 2.91
N GLU A 91 0.35 1.43 3.19
CA GLU A 91 1.79 1.23 3.04
C GLU A 91 2.18 1.33 1.57
N GLN A 92 1.54 0.53 0.70
CA GLN A 92 1.83 0.56 -0.73
C GLN A 92 1.50 1.91 -1.38
N GLY A 93 0.43 2.58 -0.93
CA GLY A 93 0.10 3.92 -1.37
C GLY A 93 1.18 4.95 -1.02
N SER A 94 1.82 4.81 0.14
CA SER A 94 2.95 5.66 0.54
C SER A 94 4.15 5.44 -0.38
N ASP A 95 4.49 4.18 -0.66
CA ASP A 95 5.60 3.83 -1.56
C ASP A 95 5.37 4.33 -2.99
N LEU A 96 4.13 4.21 -3.49
CA LEU A 96 3.74 4.71 -4.81
C LEU A 96 3.79 6.24 -4.88
N ALA A 97 3.38 6.95 -3.82
CA ALA A 97 3.49 8.41 -3.75
C ALA A 97 4.96 8.86 -3.82
N TRP A 98 5.85 8.17 -3.12
CA TRP A 98 7.29 8.41 -3.20
C TRP A 98 7.86 8.15 -4.59
N MET A 99 7.52 7.02 -5.19
CA MET A 99 7.96 6.69 -6.53
C MET A 99 7.49 7.74 -7.56
N LEU A 100 6.23 8.17 -7.47
CA LEU A 100 5.67 9.16 -8.38
C LEU A 100 6.40 10.50 -8.28
N ILE A 101 6.61 11.03 -7.06
CA ILE A 101 7.31 12.32 -6.93
C ILE A 101 8.76 12.23 -7.42
N GLU A 102 9.44 11.11 -7.19
CA GLU A 102 10.80 10.91 -7.71
C GLU A 102 10.84 10.92 -9.24
N VAL A 103 9.88 10.27 -9.90
CA VAL A 103 9.77 10.29 -11.36
C VAL A 103 9.50 11.71 -11.85
N MET A 104 8.56 12.42 -11.22
CA MET A 104 8.20 13.79 -11.61
C MET A 104 9.39 14.74 -11.49
N ASP A 105 10.11 14.70 -10.37
CA ASP A 105 11.27 15.56 -10.11
C ASP A 105 12.41 15.35 -11.12
N ARG A 106 12.55 14.14 -11.68
CA ARG A 106 13.60 13.82 -12.67
C ARG A 106 13.30 14.34 -14.07
N THR A 107 12.05 14.73 -14.37
CA THR A 107 11.64 15.09 -15.73
C THR A 107 11.65 16.60 -15.97
N ARG A 108 10.77 17.34 -15.30
CA ARG A 108 10.68 18.81 -15.33
C ARG A 108 9.82 19.30 -14.19
N VAL A 109 9.99 20.56 -13.82
CA VAL A 109 9.06 21.25 -12.92
C VAL A 109 7.68 21.31 -13.57
N VAL A 110 6.65 20.89 -12.83
CA VAL A 110 5.25 20.95 -13.27
C VAL A 110 4.76 22.39 -13.21
N ASP A 111 4.35 22.93 -14.37
CA ASP A 111 3.67 24.22 -14.45
C ASP A 111 2.16 24.03 -14.24
N LEU A 112 1.70 24.20 -13.01
CA LEU A 112 0.29 24.04 -12.63
C LEU A 112 -0.67 24.91 -13.43
N LYS A 113 -0.21 26.04 -13.99
CA LYS A 113 -1.06 26.90 -14.83
C LYS A 113 -1.45 26.23 -16.14
N LYS A 114 -0.63 25.30 -16.63
CA LYS A 114 -0.89 24.49 -17.82
C LYS A 114 -1.76 23.26 -17.54
N VAL A 115 -1.96 22.92 -16.27
CA VAL A 115 -2.86 21.82 -15.87
C VAL A 115 -4.30 22.36 -15.86
N PRO A 116 -5.27 21.69 -16.48
CA PRO A 116 -6.67 22.14 -16.52
C PRO A 116 -7.33 22.26 -15.13
N ASN A 117 -8.21 23.26 -14.97
CA ASN A 117 -8.88 23.62 -13.70
C ASN A 117 -10.38 23.34 -13.67
N HIS A 118 -10.85 22.62 -14.67
CA HIS A 118 -12.22 22.17 -14.80
C HIS A 118 -12.23 20.65 -14.62
N SER A 119 -13.40 20.09 -14.33
CA SER A 119 -13.54 18.68 -13.93
C SER A 119 -13.46 17.69 -15.08
N ASP A 120 -13.62 18.14 -16.32
CA ASP A 120 -13.67 17.35 -17.56
C ASP A 120 -12.31 17.09 -18.21
N GLY A 121 -11.23 17.68 -17.68
CA GLY A 121 -9.86 17.37 -18.08
C GLY A 121 -9.30 18.25 -19.19
#